data_AF-A0A417Y7S3-F1
#
_entry.id   AF-A0A417Y7S3-F1
#
_cell.length_a   1.000
_cell.length_b   1.000
_cell.length_c   1.000
_cell.angle_alpha   90.00
_cell.angle_beta   90.00
_cell.angle_gamma   90.00
#
_symmetry.space_group_name_H-M   'P 1'
#
loop_
_entity.id
_entity.type
_entity.pdbx_description
1 polymer ?
#
loop_
_entity_poly.entity_id
_entity_poly.type
_entity_poly.pdbx_seq_one_letter_code
_entity_poly.pdbx_strand_id
1 'polypeptide(L)'
;MVRPDEGGAGAPPVLKMTDEAVSTVRQRFNGLAQLCGGIVEDLPDGYSLVTESCGSFFAQIDPGITAFTASWQVALALTADEAGAIALNVNELAINLKDLDRTLAGG
;
A
#
# COMPACT_ATOMS: atom_id res chain seq x y z
N MET A 1 -17.33 57.05 -20.46
CA MET A 1 -16.22 56.84 -19.49
C MET A 1 -16.67 55.75 -18.53
N VAL A 2 -15.78 54.86 -18.09
CA VAL A 2 -16.02 53.71 -17.20
C VAL A 2 -16.77 52.49 -17.80
N ARG A 3 -16.00 51.39 -17.87
CA ARG A 3 -16.31 49.96 -17.64
C ARG A 3 -15.10 49.42 -16.84
N PRO A 4 -15.11 48.20 -16.27
CA PRO A 4 -16.24 47.31 -15.95
C PRO A 4 -16.39 47.29 -14.40
N ASP A 5 -16.62 46.23 -13.60
CA ASP A 5 -16.98 44.81 -13.79
C ASP A 5 -17.61 44.28 -12.49
N GLU A 6 -18.50 43.28 -12.55
CA GLU A 6 -18.84 42.35 -11.45
C GLU A 6 -19.25 40.96 -12.00
N GLY A 7 -18.46 40.42 -12.92
CA GLY A 7 -18.43 38.98 -13.20
C GLY A 7 -17.92 38.20 -11.98
N GLY A 8 -18.81 37.91 -11.03
CA GLY A 8 -18.54 37.15 -9.81
C GLY A 8 -18.18 35.69 -10.10
N ALA A 9 -16.98 35.45 -10.64
CA ALA A 9 -16.36 34.14 -10.64
C ALA A 9 -16.14 33.73 -9.18
N GLY A 10 -16.98 32.81 -8.69
CA GLY A 10 -16.85 32.24 -7.36
C GLY A 10 -15.44 31.67 -7.16
N ALA A 11 -14.99 31.64 -5.91
CA ALA A 11 -13.64 31.20 -5.55
C ALA A 11 -13.28 29.90 -6.30
N PRO A 12 -12.07 29.82 -6.90
CA PRO A 12 -11.70 28.68 -7.72
C PRO A 12 -11.87 27.38 -6.92
N PRO A 13 -12.37 26.29 -7.54
CA PRO A 13 -12.66 25.06 -6.82
C PRO A 13 -11.41 24.58 -6.10
N VAL A 14 -11.56 24.23 -4.82
CA VAL A 14 -10.45 23.73 -4.01
C VAL A 14 -10.06 22.35 -4.54
N LEU A 15 -9.04 22.30 -5.39
CA LEU A 15 -8.51 21.09 -6.04
C LEU A 15 -7.70 20.18 -5.09
N LYS A 16 -7.69 20.49 -3.78
CA LYS A 16 -6.88 19.82 -2.77
C LYS A 16 -7.72 19.44 -1.55
N MET A 17 -7.36 18.32 -0.93
CA MET A 17 -7.87 17.92 0.38
C MET A 17 -7.34 18.85 1.49
N THR A 18 -8.09 18.97 2.59
CA THR A 18 -7.64 19.67 3.80
C THR A 18 -6.49 18.92 4.46
N ASP A 19 -5.58 19.63 5.13
CA ASP A 19 -4.39 19.01 5.76
C ASP A 19 -4.75 17.91 6.77
N GLU A 20 -5.87 18.05 7.48
CA GLU A 20 -6.40 17.03 8.39
C GLU A 20 -6.86 15.75 7.66
N ALA A 21 -7.51 15.90 6.50
CA ALA A 21 -7.91 14.77 5.66
C ALA A 21 -6.69 14.09 5.02
N VAL A 22 -5.68 14.87 4.58
CA VAL A 22 -4.40 14.37 4.07
C VAL A 22 -3.65 13.59 5.15
N SER A 23 -3.54 14.15 6.35
CA SER A 23 -2.90 13.50 7.51
C SER A 23 -3.60 12.18 7.85
N THR A 24 -4.94 12.18 7.89
CA THR A 24 -5.74 10.97 8.14
C THR A 24 -5.52 9.88 7.09
N VAL A 25 -5.53 10.24 5.80
CA VAL A 25 -5.29 9.29 4.70
C VAL A 25 -3.86 8.76 4.77
N ARG A 26 -2.86 9.63 4.90
CA ARG A 26 -1.44 9.25 5.00
C ARG A 26 -1.18 8.32 6.19
N GLN A 27 -1.76 8.61 7.37
CA GLN A 27 -1.63 7.75 8.54
C GLN A 27 -2.22 6.36 8.31
N ARG A 28 -3.41 6.27 7.70
CA ARG A 28 -4.07 4.98 7.41
C ARG A 28 -3.29 4.14 6.42
N PHE A 29 -2.82 4.73 5.33
CA PHE A 29 -2.07 3.99 4.31
C PHE A 29 -0.64 3.65 4.76
N ASN A 30 0.03 4.50 5.54
CA ASN A 30 1.29 4.12 6.20
C ASN A 30 1.09 2.94 7.16
N GLY A 31 0.02 2.95 7.96
CA GLY A 31 -0.31 1.85 8.87
C GLY A 31 -0.63 0.55 8.13
N LEU A 32 -1.33 0.62 7.00
CA LEU A 32 -1.59 -0.53 6.12
C LEU A 32 -0.28 -1.08 5.51
N ALA A 33 0.59 -0.20 5.00
CA ALA A 33 1.88 -0.59 4.44
C ALA A 33 2.76 -1.30 5.49
N GLN A 34 2.84 -0.76 6.70
CA GLN A 34 3.56 -1.37 7.83
C GLN A 34 2.96 -2.73 8.23
N LEU A 35 1.62 -2.84 8.31
CA LEU A 35 0.95 -4.08 8.66
C LEU A 35 1.19 -5.18 7.60
N CYS A 36 0.99 -4.87 6.33
CA CYS A 36 1.21 -5.82 5.24
C CYS A 36 2.69 -6.22 5.11
N GLY A 37 3.62 -5.26 5.26
CA GLY A 37 5.05 -5.53 5.28
C GLY A 37 5.47 -6.44 6.44
N GLY A 38 4.98 -6.19 7.66
CA GLY A 38 5.23 -7.06 8.81
C GLY A 38 4.72 -8.49 8.59
N ILE A 39 3.51 -8.66 8.04
CA ILE A 39 2.99 -10.01 7.73
C ILE A 39 3.82 -10.71 6.65
N VAL A 40 4.39 -9.97 5.68
CA VAL A 40 5.32 -10.51 4.69
C VAL A 40 6.61 -11.02 5.34
N GLU A 41 7.11 -10.31 6.35
CA GLU A 41 8.29 -10.70 7.14
C GLU A 41 8.00 -11.90 8.07
N ASP A 42 6.80 -11.97 8.66
CA ASP A 42 6.37 -13.04 9.59
C ASP A 42 5.95 -14.36 8.87
N LEU A 43 5.58 -14.30 7.59
CA LEU A 43 5.04 -15.44 6.83
C LEU A 43 5.96 -16.68 6.77
N PRO A 44 7.29 -16.55 6.58
CA PRO A 44 8.24 -17.68 6.62
C PRO A 44 8.33 -18.36 7.99
N ASP A 45 8.22 -17.60 9.09
CA ASP A 45 8.21 -18.15 10.45
C ASP A 45 6.91 -18.92 10.71
N GLY A 46 5.78 -18.40 10.22
CA GLY A 46 4.49 -19.11 10.22
C GLY A 46 4.54 -20.43 9.43
N TYR A 47 5.16 -20.43 8.25
CA TYR A 47 5.40 -21.66 7.46
C TYR A 47 6.23 -22.68 8.26
N SER A 48 7.32 -22.23 8.89
CA SER A 48 8.23 -23.08 9.67
C SER A 48 7.51 -23.72 10.87
N LEU A 49 6.76 -22.92 11.64
CA LEU A 49 5.99 -23.40 12.79
C LEU A 49 4.96 -24.47 12.40
N VAL A 50 4.22 -24.27 11.31
CA VAL A 50 3.21 -25.24 10.86
C VAL A 50 3.88 -26.51 10.33
N THR A 51 4.94 -26.39 9.53
CA THR A 51 5.62 -27.55 8.92
C THR A 51 6.31 -28.44 9.97
N GLU A 52 6.99 -27.85 10.95
CA GLU A 52 7.53 -28.57 12.12
C GLU A 52 6.43 -29.29 12.92
N SER A 53 5.27 -28.64 13.10
CA SER A 53 4.14 -29.18 13.85
C SER A 53 3.38 -30.31 13.12
N CYS A 54 3.53 -30.45 11.80
CA CYS A 54 2.77 -31.43 11.00
C CYS A 54 3.29 -32.87 11.14
N GLY A 55 4.55 -33.07 11.55
CA GLY A 55 5.14 -34.41 11.73
C GLY A 55 4.95 -35.31 10.49
N SER A 56 4.34 -36.48 10.66
CA SER A 56 4.11 -37.43 9.56
C SER A 56 3.07 -36.98 8.52
N PHE A 57 2.33 -35.89 8.76
CA PHE A 57 1.41 -35.29 7.79
C PHE A 57 2.05 -34.22 6.90
N PHE A 58 3.33 -33.91 7.11
CA PHE A 58 4.05 -32.88 6.35
C PHE A 58 3.89 -33.05 4.83
N ALA A 59 4.13 -34.26 4.30
CA ALA A 59 4.10 -34.51 2.85
C ALA A 59 2.72 -34.28 2.19
N GLN A 60 1.63 -34.32 2.95
CA GLN A 60 0.27 -34.07 2.45
C GLN A 60 -0.11 -32.58 2.51
N ILE A 61 0.55 -31.81 3.38
CA ILE A 61 0.16 -30.44 3.72
C ILE A 61 1.14 -29.41 3.11
N ASP A 62 2.43 -29.74 3.05
CA ASP A 62 3.52 -28.88 2.56
C ASP A 62 3.24 -28.20 1.19
N PRO A 63 2.77 -28.89 0.13
CA PRO A 63 2.49 -28.24 -1.14
C PRO A 63 1.41 -27.14 -1.02
N GLY A 64 0.46 -27.31 -0.11
CA GLY A 64 -0.60 -26.35 0.16
C GLY A 64 -0.10 -25.13 0.93
N ILE A 65 0.75 -25.32 1.96
CA ILE A 65 1.34 -24.20 2.72
C ILE A 65 2.33 -23.45 1.84
N THR A 66 3.18 -24.13 1.07
CA THR A 66 4.13 -23.48 0.14
C THR A 66 3.39 -22.58 -0.86
N ALA A 67 2.30 -23.07 -1.46
CA ALA A 67 1.47 -22.28 -2.38
C ALA A 67 0.75 -21.11 -1.67
N PHE A 68 0.28 -21.32 -0.44
CA PHE A 68 -0.31 -20.28 0.39
C PHE A 68 0.71 -19.18 0.71
N THR A 69 1.85 -19.53 1.28
CA THR A 69 2.90 -18.58 1.68
C THR A 69 3.38 -17.77 0.49
N ALA A 70 3.70 -18.41 -0.65
CA ALA A 70 4.15 -17.70 -1.84
C ALA A 70 3.09 -16.73 -2.40
N SER A 71 1.82 -17.15 -2.48
CA SER A 71 0.75 -16.29 -3.02
C SER A 71 0.41 -15.12 -2.10
N TRP A 72 0.36 -15.33 -0.78
CA TRP A 72 0.12 -14.27 0.18
C TRP A 72 1.30 -13.32 0.34
N GLN A 73 2.54 -13.81 0.26
CA GLN A 73 3.74 -12.97 0.28
C GLN A 73 3.72 -11.95 -0.87
N VAL A 74 3.41 -12.39 -2.09
CA VAL A 74 3.28 -11.50 -3.26
C VAL A 74 2.11 -10.52 -3.10
N ALA A 75 0.93 -11.00 -2.69
CA ALA A 75 -0.26 -10.15 -2.55
C ALA A 75 -0.10 -9.07 -1.48
N LEU A 76 0.50 -9.41 -0.34
CA LEU A 76 0.74 -8.47 0.77
C LEU A 76 1.89 -7.50 0.47
N ALA A 77 2.95 -7.93 -0.21
CA ALA A 77 4.02 -7.04 -0.65
C ALA A 77 3.48 -5.98 -1.63
N LEU A 78 2.71 -6.40 -2.64
CA LEU A 78 2.05 -5.46 -3.57
C LEU A 78 1.12 -4.50 -2.84
N THR A 79 0.31 -5.01 -1.88
CA THR A 79 -0.58 -4.16 -1.06
C THR A 79 0.20 -3.15 -0.23
N ALA A 80 1.37 -3.53 0.30
CA ALA A 80 2.22 -2.64 1.08
C ALA A 80 2.84 -1.53 0.22
N ASP A 81 3.35 -1.88 -0.97
CA ASP A 81 3.92 -0.94 -1.94
C ASP A 81 2.87 0.05 -2.45
N GLU A 82 1.68 -0.43 -2.85
CA GLU A 82 0.56 0.41 -3.28
C GLU A 82 0.09 1.35 -2.15
N ALA A 83 0.00 0.85 -0.91
CA ALA A 83 -0.35 1.67 0.24
C ALA A 83 0.71 2.75 0.52
N GLY A 84 2.00 2.42 0.47
CA GLY A 84 3.10 3.39 0.58
C GLY A 84 3.04 4.45 -0.52
N ALA A 85 2.78 4.05 -1.76
CA ALA A 85 2.63 4.95 -2.90
C ALA A 85 1.48 5.96 -2.71
N ILE A 86 0.32 5.50 -2.21
CA ILE A 86 -0.82 6.39 -1.90
C ILE A 86 -0.46 7.35 -0.76
N ALA A 87 0.20 6.89 0.28
CA ALA A 87 0.60 7.73 1.42
C ALA A 87 1.65 8.80 1.06
N LEU A 88 2.53 8.51 0.09
CA LEU A 88 3.47 9.46 -0.48
C LEU A 88 2.79 10.51 -1.37
N ASN A 89 1.88 10.10 -2.25
CA ASN A 89 1.31 10.94 -3.31
C ASN A 89 -0.02 11.63 -2.94
N VAL A 90 -0.58 11.38 -1.75
CA VAL A 90 -1.83 12.04 -1.32
C VAL A 90 -1.70 13.57 -1.31
N ASN A 91 -2.65 14.22 -1.99
CA ASN A 91 -2.73 15.68 -2.20
C ASN A 91 -1.66 16.31 -3.11
N GLU A 92 -0.85 15.50 -3.78
CA GLU A 92 0.10 15.98 -4.79
C GLU A 92 -0.58 16.25 -6.14
N LEU A 93 -0.09 17.27 -6.85
CA LEU A 93 -0.60 17.63 -8.19
C LEU A 93 0.12 16.87 -9.32
N ALA A 94 1.19 16.16 -8.99
CA ALA A 94 1.94 15.30 -9.89
C ALA A 94 2.47 14.10 -9.09
N ILE A 95 2.48 12.91 -9.69
CA ILE A 95 2.92 11.69 -9.03
C ILE A 95 4.46 11.65 -8.96
N ASN A 96 5.01 11.48 -7.76
CA ASN A 96 6.42 11.14 -7.58
C ASN A 96 6.62 9.64 -7.84
N LEU A 97 7.16 9.31 -9.00
CA LEU A 97 7.43 7.92 -9.43
C LEU A 97 8.77 7.36 -8.92
N LYS A 98 9.65 8.17 -8.30
CA LYS A 98 11.02 7.75 -7.94
C LYS A 98 11.07 6.58 -6.96
N ASP A 99 10.04 6.48 -6.12
CA ASP A 99 9.92 5.44 -5.09
C ASP A 99 8.99 4.30 -5.52
N LEU A 100 8.27 4.45 -6.64
CA LEU A 100 7.32 3.47 -7.17
C LEU A 100 7.99 2.38 -8.02
N ASP A 101 9.12 2.71 -8.66
CA ASP A 101 9.76 1.89 -9.70
C ASP A 101 10.62 0.72 -9.15
N ARG A 102 10.44 0.35 -7.88
CA ARG A 102 11.22 -0.74 -7.23
C ARG A 102 10.62 -2.13 -7.40
N THR A 103 9.31 -2.25 -7.57
CA THR A 103 8.59 -3.54 -7.47
C THR A 103 8.70 -4.41 -8.73
N LEU A 104 9.07 -3.85 -9.90
CA LEU A 104 9.14 -4.58 -11.18
C LEU A 104 10.54 -5.12 -11.55
N ALA A 105 11.57 -4.85 -10.76
CA ALA A 105 12.97 -5.17 -11.09
C ALA A 105 13.52 -6.44 -10.41
N GLY A 106 12.67 -7.24 -9.75
CA GLY A 106 13.07 -8.34 -8.86
C GLY A 106 12.40 -9.69 -9.14
N GLY A 107 12.26 -10.06 -10.42
CA GLY A 107 11.81 -11.39 -10.87
C GLY A 107 12.91 -12.14 -11.61
#